data_AF-A0A2G4DMC2-F1
#
_entry.id   AF-A0A2G4DMC2-F1
#
_cell.length_a   1.000
_cell.length_b   1.000
_cell.length_c   1.000
_cell.angle_alpha   90.00
_cell.angle_beta   90.00
_cell.angle_gamma   90.00
#
_symmetry.space_group_name_H-M   'P 1'
#
loop_
_entity.id
_entity.type
_entity.pdbx_description
1 polymer ?
#
loop_
_entity_poly.entity_id
_entity_poly.type
_entity_poly.pdbx_seq_one_letter_code
_entity_poly.pdbx_strand_id
1 'polypeptide(L)'
;AGGAFDLPVAMLFMDDGVLQLATAQNASQVQQKDLSANLQALSMFGVEDLFACRTSLNQRGMPPTGLSVEPLQVLDDPQIAALIDRYDQVITI
;
A
#
# COMPACT_ATOMS: atom_id res chain seq x y z
N ALA A 1 -1.15 5.84 14.13
CA ALA A 1 -0.86 5.55 15.56
C ALA A 1 -0.38 4.12 15.82
N GLY A 2 -0.42 3.19 14.85
CA GLY A 2 0.07 1.81 15.05
C GLY A 2 1.59 1.68 15.24
N GLY A 3 2.39 2.45 14.49
CA GLY A 3 3.86 2.41 14.59
C GLY A 3 4.45 2.98 15.90
N ALA A 4 3.61 3.52 16.80
CA ALA A 4 4.09 4.08 18.07
C ALA A 4 4.38 3.01 19.15
N PHE A 5 4.11 1.74 18.86
CA PHE A 5 4.20 0.62 19.81
C PHE A 5 5.24 -0.44 19.42
N ASP A 6 6.12 -0.18 18.44
CA ASP A 6 7.10 -1.14 17.90
C ASP A 6 6.49 -2.50 17.47
N LEU A 7 5.19 -2.53 17.17
CA LEU A 7 4.55 -3.70 16.61
C LEU A 7 4.92 -3.80 15.13
N PRO A 8 5.19 -5.00 14.59
CA PRO A 8 5.42 -5.18 13.16
C PRO A 8 4.13 -4.85 12.41
N VAL A 9 4.12 -3.74 11.67
CA VAL A 9 2.98 -3.29 10.87
C VAL A 9 3.31 -3.45 9.39
N ALA A 10 2.43 -4.13 8.67
CA ALA A 10 2.42 -4.17 7.21
C ALA A 10 1.23 -3.39 6.63
N MET A 11 1.38 -2.96 5.38
CA MET A 11 0.32 -2.35 4.60
C MET A 11 0.15 -3.10 3.28
N LEU A 12 -1.07 -3.56 3.02
CA LEU A 12 -1.46 -4.22 1.77
C LEU A 12 -2.41 -3.32 0.99
N PHE A 13 -2.03 -2.97 -0.24
CA PHE A 13 -2.87 -2.29 -1.21
C PHE A 13 -3.62 -3.34 -2.06
N MET A 14 -4.96 -3.38 -1.95
CA MET A 14 -5.84 -4.31 -2.65
C MET A 14 -7.05 -3.58 -3.21
N ASP A 15 -7.70 -4.15 -4.23
CA ASP A 15 -8.85 -3.60 -4.93
C ASP A 15 -8.56 -2.18 -5.42
N ASP A 16 -9.43 -1.21 -5.15
CA ASP A 16 -9.20 0.19 -5.51
C ASP A 16 -8.08 0.85 -4.68
N GLY A 17 -7.66 0.24 -3.58
CA GLY A 17 -6.52 0.70 -2.79
C GLY A 17 -5.23 0.80 -3.59
N VAL A 18 -5.05 -0.01 -4.65
CA VAL A 18 -3.86 0.09 -5.51
C VAL A 18 -3.78 1.40 -6.29
N LEU A 19 -4.90 2.13 -6.46
CA LEU A 19 -4.89 3.44 -7.11
C LEU A 19 -4.12 4.50 -6.30
N GLN A 20 -3.97 4.30 -4.99
CA GLN A 20 -3.14 5.17 -4.16
C GLN A 20 -1.66 5.12 -4.57
N LEU A 21 -1.23 4.04 -5.22
CA LEU A 21 0.14 3.84 -5.70
C LEU A 21 0.41 4.49 -7.07
N ALA A 22 -0.60 5.11 -7.70
CA ALA A 22 -0.42 5.79 -8.96
C ALA A 22 0.53 7.00 -8.81
N THR A 23 1.39 7.20 -9.80
CA THR A 23 2.30 8.35 -9.86
C THR A 23 1.62 9.57 -10.48
N ALA A 24 2.23 10.74 -10.29
CA ALA A 24 1.78 12.01 -10.87
C ALA A 24 0.31 12.40 -10.54
N GLN A 25 -0.21 11.96 -9.40
CA GLN A 25 -1.52 12.39 -8.90
C GLN A 25 -1.49 13.88 -8.54
N ASN A 26 -2.50 14.63 -8.97
CA ASN A 26 -2.64 16.05 -8.65
C ASN A 26 -3.93 16.30 -7.87
N ALA A 27 -3.89 16.04 -6.56
CA ALA A 27 -5.03 16.22 -5.66
C ALA A 27 -5.57 17.67 -5.63
N SER A 28 -4.74 18.66 -5.95
CA SER A 28 -5.15 20.07 -5.97
C SER A 28 -6.21 20.37 -7.02
N GLN A 29 -6.27 19.62 -8.12
CA GLN A 29 -7.29 19.78 -9.17
C GLN A 29 -8.72 19.49 -8.66
N VAL A 30 -8.83 18.70 -7.60
CA VAL A 30 -10.10 18.34 -6.95
C VAL A 30 -10.20 18.89 -5.53
N GLN A 31 -9.34 19.85 -5.16
CA GLN A 31 -9.32 20.48 -3.84
C GLN A 31 -9.16 19.47 -2.67
N GLN A 32 -8.43 18.37 -2.92
CA GLN A 32 -8.14 17.36 -1.91
C GLN A 32 -6.70 17.47 -1.40
N LYS A 33 -6.46 16.87 -0.23
CA LYS A 33 -5.11 16.75 0.32
C LYS A 33 -4.29 15.74 -0.49
N ASP A 34 -3.07 16.11 -0.81
CA ASP A 34 -2.10 15.17 -1.40
C ASP A 34 -1.65 14.16 -0.36
N LEU A 35 -1.81 12.87 -0.66
CA LEU A 35 -1.42 11.75 0.20
C LEU A 35 -0.04 11.20 -0.13
N SER A 36 0.57 11.62 -1.25
CA SER A 36 1.85 11.09 -1.72
C SER A 36 2.95 11.27 -0.69
N ALA A 37 3.01 12.44 -0.04
CA ALA A 37 3.97 12.71 1.03
C ALA A 37 3.77 11.81 2.26
N ASN A 38 2.52 11.49 2.61
CA ASN A 38 2.23 10.59 3.74
C ASN A 38 2.68 9.17 3.43
N LEU A 39 2.43 8.70 2.19
CA LEU A 39 2.83 7.36 1.74
C LEU A 39 4.35 7.21 1.70
N GLN A 40 5.08 8.24 1.25
CA GLN A 40 6.55 8.24 1.27
C GLN A 40 7.14 8.26 2.69
N ALA A 41 6.41 8.80 3.66
CA ALA A 41 6.85 8.87 5.05
C ALA A 41 6.53 7.60 5.86
N LEU A 42 5.87 6.58 5.29
CA LEU A 42 5.47 5.36 6.00
C LEU A 42 6.64 4.67 6.72
N SER A 43 7.81 4.62 6.08
CA SER A 43 9.04 4.07 6.67
C SER A 43 9.49 4.84 7.91
N MET A 44 9.30 6.17 7.94
CA MET A 44 9.61 7.00 9.11
C MET A 44 8.70 6.70 10.31
N PHE A 45 7.57 6.03 10.08
CA PHE A 45 6.62 5.60 11.10
C PHE A 45 6.70 4.09 11.39
N GLY A 46 7.78 3.41 10.97
CA GLY A 46 8.00 1.99 11.23
C GLY A 46 7.16 1.05 10.38
N VAL A 47 6.56 1.54 9.27
CA VAL A 47 5.84 0.69 8.30
C VAL A 47 6.78 0.41 7.13
N GLU A 48 7.49 -0.70 7.21
CA GLU A 48 8.49 -1.12 6.22
C GLU A 48 7.95 -2.18 5.24
N ASP A 49 7.01 -3.00 5.71
CA ASP A 49 6.44 -4.10 4.94
C ASP A 49 5.25 -3.62 4.10
N LEU A 50 5.52 -3.25 2.85
CA LEU A 50 4.54 -2.74 1.91
C LEU A 50 4.28 -3.75 0.79
N PHE A 51 3.00 -4.04 0.56
CA PHE A 51 2.55 -5.05 -0.40
C PHE A 51 1.45 -4.52 -1.33
N ALA A 52 1.39 -5.00 -2.57
CA ALA A 52 0.30 -4.70 -3.50
C ALA A 52 -0.25 -5.98 -4.15
N CYS A 53 -1.57 -6.03 -4.35
CA CYS A 53 -2.23 -7.14 -5.02
C CYS A 53 -2.03 -7.08 -6.55
N ARG A 54 -1.39 -8.11 -7.10
CA ARG A 54 -1.15 -8.26 -8.54
C ARG A 54 -2.45 -8.30 -9.35
N THR A 55 -3.44 -9.05 -8.89
CA THR A 55 -4.75 -9.16 -9.55
C THR A 55 -5.43 -7.79 -9.62
N SER A 56 -5.39 -7.02 -8.54
CA SER A 56 -5.98 -5.68 -8.46
C SER A 56 -5.28 -4.67 -9.38
N LEU A 57 -3.95 -4.70 -9.44
CA LEU A 57 -3.15 -3.89 -10.36
C LEU A 57 -3.49 -4.22 -11.81
N ASN A 58 -3.52 -5.51 -12.17
CA ASN A 58 -3.82 -5.97 -13.52
C ASN A 58 -5.22 -5.54 -13.98
N GLN A 59 -6.23 -5.66 -13.11
CA GLN A 59 -7.60 -5.24 -13.42
C GLN A 59 -7.71 -3.73 -13.71
N ARG A 60 -6.81 -2.91 -13.17
CA ARG A 60 -6.74 -1.45 -13.36
C ARG A 60 -5.71 -1.04 -14.43
N GLY A 61 -5.07 -2.01 -15.09
CA GLY A 61 -4.05 -1.76 -16.11
C GLY A 61 -2.77 -1.10 -15.57
N MET A 62 -2.50 -1.25 -14.27
CA MET A 62 -1.32 -0.67 -13.63
C MET A 62 -0.13 -1.64 -13.69
N PRO A 63 1.04 -1.20 -14.19
CA PRO A 63 2.23 -2.04 -14.18
C PRO A 63 2.73 -2.26 -12.74
N PRO A 64 3.35 -3.42 -12.43
CA PRO A 64 3.91 -3.70 -11.10
C PRO A 64 5.20 -2.94 -10.80
N THR A 65 5.56 -1.95 -11.61
CA THR A 65 6.80 -1.15 -11.55
C THR A 65 6.47 0.32 -11.78
N GLY A 66 7.27 1.24 -11.24
CA GLY A 66 7.01 2.68 -11.38
C GLY A 66 5.81 3.15 -10.56
N LEU A 67 5.55 2.46 -9.44
CA LEU A 67 4.56 2.83 -8.44
C LEU A 67 5.15 3.89 -7.50
N SER A 68 4.32 4.70 -6.87
CA SER A 68 4.75 5.88 -6.10
C SER A 68 5.48 5.59 -4.78
N VAL A 69 5.53 4.32 -4.37
CA VAL A 69 6.07 3.87 -3.10
C VAL A 69 7.08 2.74 -3.32
N GLU A 70 8.27 2.87 -2.74
CA GLU A 70 9.34 1.88 -2.79
C GLU A 70 10.06 1.79 -1.42
N PRO A 71 10.46 0.59 -0.95
CA PRO A 71 10.25 -0.72 -1.58
C PRO A 71 8.78 -1.19 -1.48
N LEU A 72 8.32 -1.93 -2.49
CA LEU A 72 6.95 -2.47 -2.57
C LEU A 72 6.98 -3.89 -3.17
N GLN A 73 6.34 -4.84 -2.50
CA GLN A 73 6.27 -6.23 -2.95
C GLN A 73 4.92 -6.52 -3.62
N VAL A 74 4.93 -6.97 -4.88
CA VAL A 74 3.70 -7.28 -5.61
C VAL A 74 3.38 -8.78 -5.50
N LEU A 75 2.33 -9.09 -4.74
CA LEU A 75 1.92 -10.44 -4.37
C LEU A 75 0.76 -10.96 -5.22
N ASP A 76 0.72 -12.26 -5.46
CA ASP A 76 -0.45 -12.97 -5.99
C ASP A 76 -1.44 -13.38 -4.88
N ASP A 77 -2.61 -13.89 -5.27
CA ASP A 77 -3.69 -14.20 -4.32
C ASP A 77 -3.28 -15.27 -3.27
N PRO A 78 -2.57 -16.37 -3.63
CA PRO A 78 -2.03 -17.30 -2.64
C PRO A 78 -1.03 -16.66 -1.66
N GLN A 79 -0.13 -15.80 -2.13
CA GLN A 79 0.82 -15.08 -1.28
C GLN A 79 0.12 -14.12 -0.33
N ILE A 80 -0.97 -13.47 -0.76
CA ILE A 80 -1.77 -12.60 0.10
C ILE A 80 -2.50 -13.41 1.17
N ALA A 81 -3.08 -14.56 0.82
CA ALA A 81 -3.71 -15.43 1.81
C ALA A 81 -2.71 -15.86 2.89
N ALA A 82 -1.51 -16.26 2.49
CA ALA A 82 -0.42 -16.58 3.42
C ALA A 82 0.09 -15.38 4.21
N LEU A 83 0.07 -14.17 3.63
CA LEU A 83 0.43 -12.94 4.33
C LEU A 83 -0.58 -12.67 5.45
N ILE A 84 -1.88 -12.70 5.15
CA ILE A 84 -2.94 -12.44 6.13
C ILE A 84 -2.88 -13.42 7.30
N ASP A 85 -2.63 -14.71 7.03
CA ASP A 85 -2.50 -15.76 8.05
C ASP A 85 -1.34 -15.53 9.04
N ARG A 86 -0.34 -14.72 8.67
CA ARG A 86 0.82 -14.40 9.51
C ARG A 86 0.57 -13.26 10.50
N TYR A 87 -0.50 -12.48 10.37
CA TYR A 87 -0.79 -11.36 11.26
C TYR A 87 -1.95 -11.70 12.21
N ASP A 88 -1.77 -11.40 13.49
CA ASP A 88 -2.79 -11.62 14.52
C ASP A 88 -4.01 -10.69 14.36
N GLN A 89 -3.82 -9.54 13.70
CA GLN A 89 -4.85 -8.52 13.51
C GLN A 89 -4.82 -7.96 12.09
N VAL A 90 -6.01 -7.81 11.51
CA VAL A 90 -6.21 -7.17 10.21
C VAL A 90 -7.21 -6.02 10.39
N ILE A 91 -6.80 -4.83 9.95
CA ILE A 91 -7.66 -3.65 9.92
C ILE A 91 -7.94 -3.33 8.45
N THR A 92 -9.22 -3.20 8.10
CA THR A 92 -9.66 -2.79 6.76
C THR A 92 -10.17 -1.35 6.83
N ILE A 93 -9.89 -0.55 5.79
CA ILE A 93 -10.21 0.88 5.69
C ILE A 93 -10.92 1.21 4.39
#